data_AF-A0A2E0L420-F1
#
_entry.id   AF-A0A2E0L420-F1
#
_cell.length_a   1.000
_cell.length_b   1.000
_cell.length_c   1.000
_cell.angle_alpha   90.00
_cell.angle_beta   90.00
_cell.angle_gamma   90.00
#
_symmetry.space_group_name_H-M   'P 1'
#
loop_
_entity.id
_entity.type
_entity.pdbx_description
1 polymer ?
#
loop_
_entity_poly.entity_id
_entity_poly.type
_entity_poly.pdbx_seq_one_letter_code
_entity_poly.pdbx_strand_id
1 'polypeptide(L)'
;MQFIWIMSFMSILTAVVITGCREQVKTAEDAQINIDLTVEPAELAVGNATLSVVLTDTEGNPIEDATIEVRGNMTHAGMAPVLASATDGEAGLYQIPFEWTMSGDWLVDVTVTLVDGEVVQERFEYTIATSTELYEGDVNDVTPESESNE
;
A
#
# COMPACT_ATOMS: atom_id res chain seq x y z
N MET A 1 12.54 -59.76 8.93
CA MET A 1 13.37 -58.53 9.10
C MET A 1 13.47 -57.66 7.84
N GLN A 2 13.19 -58.14 6.62
CA GLN A 2 13.34 -57.32 5.39
C GLN A 2 12.11 -56.48 4.99
N PHE A 3 10.94 -56.75 5.57
CA PHE A 3 9.70 -56.00 5.29
C PHE A 3 9.60 -54.64 6.02
N ILE A 4 10.32 -54.46 7.13
CA ILE A 4 10.33 -53.20 7.91
C ILE A 4 11.08 -52.07 7.21
N TRP A 5 12.08 -52.42 6.40
CA TRP A 5 12.86 -51.45 5.62
C TRP A 5 12.08 -50.89 4.42
N ILE A 6 11.21 -51.70 3.81
CA ILE A 6 10.41 -51.29 2.63
C ILE A 6 9.27 -50.34 3.03
N MET A 7 8.60 -50.58 4.17
CA MET A 7 7.55 -49.67 4.67
C MET A 7 8.12 -48.31 5.13
N SER A 8 9.34 -48.29 5.68
CA SER A 8 10.00 -47.04 6.10
C SER A 8 10.44 -46.19 4.90
N PHE A 9 10.86 -46.82 3.80
CA PHE A 9 11.23 -46.11 2.57
C PHE A 9 10.01 -45.54 1.83
N MET A 10 8.88 -46.27 1.85
CA MET A 10 7.62 -45.82 1.22
C MET A 10 6.94 -44.70 2.01
N SER A 11 7.16 -44.62 3.32
CA SER A 11 6.66 -43.52 4.16
C SER A 11 7.49 -42.23 4.03
N ILE A 12 8.79 -42.33 3.68
CA ILE A 12 9.65 -41.18 3.39
C ILE A 12 9.33 -40.59 2.00
N LEU A 13 8.95 -41.44 1.03
CA LEU A 13 8.60 -41.00 -0.33
C LEU A 13 7.31 -40.15 -0.37
N THR A 14 6.38 -40.36 0.57
CA THR A 14 5.12 -39.59 0.65
C THR A 14 5.32 -38.17 1.23
N ALA A 15 6.39 -37.92 1.98
CA ALA A 15 6.64 -36.63 2.61
C ALA A 15 7.18 -35.55 1.65
N VAL A 16 7.64 -35.93 0.44
CA VAL A 16 8.37 -35.03 -0.48
C VAL A 16 7.46 -34.30 -1.49
N VAL A 17 6.16 -34.61 -1.55
CA VAL A 17 5.25 -34.07 -2.59
C VAL A 17 4.55 -32.75 -2.19
N ILE A 18 4.78 -32.23 -0.97
CA ILE A 18 4.21 -30.95 -0.53
C ILE A 18 5.20 -29.79 -0.79
N THR A 19 5.78 -29.73 -1.98
CA THR A 19 6.43 -28.51 -2.46
C THR A 19 5.36 -27.68 -3.17
N GLY A 20 4.47 -27.07 -2.39
CA GLY A 20 3.56 -26.06 -2.93
C GLY A 20 4.41 -24.91 -3.48
N CYS A 21 4.16 -24.50 -4.72
CA CYS A 21 4.66 -23.23 -5.24
C CYS A 21 4.04 -22.12 -4.38
N ARG A 22 4.72 -21.75 -3.29
CA ARG A 22 4.47 -20.49 -2.62
C ARG A 22 5.01 -19.42 -3.55
N GLU A 23 4.12 -18.71 -4.24
CA GLU A 23 4.51 -17.51 -4.97
C GLU A 23 5.14 -16.55 -3.94
N GLN A 24 6.43 -16.31 -4.10
CA GLN A 24 7.18 -15.42 -3.22
C GLN A 24 6.96 -14.02 -3.78
N VAL A 25 6.11 -13.25 -3.12
CA VAL A 25 6.02 -11.81 -3.37
C VAL A 25 7.38 -11.20 -3.05
N LYS A 26 7.99 -10.55 -4.04
CA LYS A 26 9.29 -9.88 -3.90
C LYS A 26 9.11 -8.46 -3.39
N THR A 27 10.15 -7.92 -2.76
CA THR A 27 10.25 -6.47 -2.54
C THR A 27 10.73 -5.79 -3.81
N ALA A 28 10.52 -4.48 -3.93
CA ALA A 28 11.03 -3.68 -5.05
C ALA A 28 12.55 -3.80 -5.21
N GLU A 29 13.29 -3.82 -4.09
CA GLU A 29 14.74 -4.02 -4.08
C GLU A 29 15.16 -5.37 -4.68
N ASP A 30 14.47 -6.46 -4.31
CA ASP A 30 14.77 -7.81 -4.80
C ASP A 30 14.41 -7.96 -6.29
N ALA A 31 13.38 -7.25 -6.75
CA ALA A 31 12.92 -7.24 -8.14
C ALA A 31 13.69 -6.26 -9.03
N GLN A 32 14.59 -5.45 -8.47
CA GLN A 32 15.36 -4.42 -9.19
C GLN A 32 14.45 -3.42 -9.92
N ILE A 33 13.35 -3.02 -9.27
CA ILE A 33 12.47 -1.96 -9.75
C ILE A 33 12.33 -0.88 -8.67
N ASN A 34 11.93 0.33 -9.07
CA ASN A 34 11.55 1.39 -8.16
C ASN A 34 10.04 1.61 -8.25
N ILE A 35 9.39 1.73 -7.09
CA ILE A 35 7.97 2.06 -6.97
C ILE A 35 7.89 3.36 -6.16
N ASP A 36 7.59 4.46 -6.84
CA ASP A 36 7.34 5.74 -6.19
C ASP A 36 5.84 5.97 -6.08
N LEU A 37 5.36 6.33 -4.88
CA LEU A 37 3.95 6.64 -4.64
C LEU A 37 3.79 8.11 -4.22
N THR A 38 2.99 8.84 -4.98
CA THR A 38 2.57 10.21 -4.67
C THR A 38 1.06 10.30 -4.56
N VAL A 39 0.56 11.27 -3.79
CA VAL A 39 -0.86 11.41 -3.49
C VAL A 39 -1.30 12.85 -3.76
N GLU A 40 -2.44 12.99 -4.44
CA GLU A 40 -3.10 14.27 -4.69
C GLU A 40 -4.50 14.30 -4.06
N PRO A 41 -4.89 15.39 -3.37
CA PRO A 41 -4.09 16.57 -3.07
C PRO A 41 -2.97 16.27 -2.06
N ALA A 42 -1.92 17.11 -2.06
CA ALA A 42 -0.79 16.96 -1.13
C ALA A 42 -1.19 17.16 0.34
N GLU A 43 -2.23 17.96 0.60
CA GLU A 43 -2.84 18.09 1.92
C GLU A 43 -3.81 16.92 2.14
N LEU A 44 -3.33 15.91 2.88
CA LEU A 44 -4.09 14.67 3.10
C LEU A 44 -5.22 14.86 4.10
N ALA A 45 -6.45 14.66 3.62
CA ALA A 45 -7.67 14.69 4.41
C ALA A 45 -8.59 13.52 4.02
N VAL A 46 -9.57 13.26 4.89
CA VAL A 46 -10.64 12.29 4.61
C VAL A 46 -11.39 12.70 3.34
N GLY A 47 -11.56 11.76 2.41
CA GLY A 47 -12.23 11.96 1.14
C GLY A 47 -11.43 11.44 -0.06
N ASN A 48 -11.82 11.90 -1.25
CA ASN A 48 -11.24 11.48 -2.51
C ASN A 48 -9.77 11.91 -2.64
N ALA A 49 -8.96 11.01 -3.15
CA ALA A 49 -7.57 11.24 -3.53
C ALA A 49 -7.25 10.54 -4.84
N THR A 50 -6.14 10.93 -5.47
CA THR A 50 -5.52 10.21 -6.57
C THR A 50 -4.17 9.71 -6.11
N LEU A 51 -3.94 8.40 -6.21
CA LEU A 51 -2.64 7.78 -6.03
C LEU A 51 -1.94 7.72 -7.38
N SER A 52 -0.76 8.31 -7.46
CA SER A 52 0.09 8.30 -8.65
C SER A 52 1.29 7.40 -8.37
N VAL A 53 1.28 6.21 -8.95
CA VAL A 53 2.37 5.22 -8.85
C VAL A 53 3.26 5.37 -10.06
N VAL A 54 4.55 5.65 -9.85
CA VAL A 54 5.56 5.68 -10.91
C VAL A 54 6.42 4.43 -10.80
N LEU A 55 6.48 3.67 -11.90
CA LEU A 55 7.29 2.47 -12.00
C LEU A 55 8.47 2.67 -12.95
N THR A 56 9.67 2.40 -12.43
CA THR A 56 10.90 2.41 -13.25
C THR A 56 11.80 1.22 -12.94
N ASP A 57 12.64 0.84 -13.91
CA ASP A 57 13.75 -0.08 -13.65
C ASP A 57 14.94 0.65 -12.98
N THR A 58 16.01 -0.08 -12.66
CA THR A 58 17.23 0.51 -12.07
C THR A 58 17.96 1.53 -12.97
N GLU A 59 17.69 1.52 -14.27
CA GLU A 59 18.25 2.47 -15.24
C GLU A 59 17.37 3.72 -15.42
N GLY A 60 16.19 3.74 -14.77
CA GLY A 60 15.21 4.82 -14.85
C GLY A 60 14.28 4.73 -16.06
N ASN A 61 14.25 3.60 -16.78
CA ASN A 61 13.30 3.42 -17.87
C ASN A 61 11.91 3.13 -17.27
N PRO A 62 10.84 3.70 -17.86
CA PRO A 62 9.48 3.44 -17.40
C PRO A 62 9.07 1.99 -17.63
N ILE A 63 8.33 1.42 -16.68
CA ILE A 63 7.76 0.08 -16.79
C ILE A 63 6.29 0.19 -17.21
N GLU A 64 5.99 -0.28 -18.40
CA GLU A 64 4.64 -0.27 -18.99
C GLU A 64 3.93 -1.62 -18.81
N ASP A 65 2.62 -1.63 -19.09
CA ASP A 65 1.77 -2.82 -19.13
C ASP A 65 1.75 -3.64 -17.82
N ALA A 66 2.02 -3.00 -16.68
CA ALA A 66 1.90 -3.61 -15.37
C ALA A 66 0.47 -3.49 -14.83
N THR A 67 0.07 -4.45 -13.99
CA THR A 67 -1.17 -4.35 -13.20
C THR A 67 -0.83 -3.89 -11.80
N ILE A 68 -1.46 -2.80 -11.35
CA ILE A 68 -1.29 -2.25 -10.01
C ILE A 68 -2.54 -2.54 -9.19
N GLU A 69 -2.35 -3.15 -8.03
CA GLU A 69 -3.38 -3.33 -7.01
C GLU A 69 -2.94 -2.59 -5.74
N VAL A 70 -3.82 -1.75 -5.22
CA VAL A 70 -3.58 -0.99 -3.99
C VAL A 70 -4.55 -1.45 -2.92
N ARG A 71 -4.00 -1.76 -1.75
CA ARG A 71 -4.76 -2.07 -0.54
C ARG A 71 -4.38 -1.11 0.57
N GLY A 72 -5.27 -0.16 0.87
CA GLY A 72 -5.16 0.69 2.04
C GLY A 72 -5.80 0.05 3.26
N ASN A 73 -5.01 -0.18 4.31
CA ASN A 73 -5.49 -0.67 5.59
C ASN A 73 -5.27 0.41 6.65
N MET A 74 -6.32 0.77 7.38
CA MET A 74 -6.13 1.50 8.63
C MET A 74 -5.49 0.61 9.68
N THR A 75 -4.67 1.21 10.54
CA THR A 75 -4.11 0.54 11.73
C THR A 75 -5.14 0.31 12.84
N HIS A 76 -6.41 0.70 12.63
CA HIS A 76 -7.52 0.51 13.55
C HIS A 76 -8.29 -0.79 13.27
N ALA A 77 -8.49 -1.62 14.30
CA ALA A 77 -9.13 -2.92 14.15
C ALA A 77 -10.60 -2.82 13.73
N GLY A 78 -11.02 -3.69 12.80
CA GLY A 78 -12.43 -3.87 12.43
C GLY A 78 -12.91 -3.07 11.21
N MET A 79 -12.05 -2.25 10.60
CA MET A 79 -12.36 -1.55 9.35
C MET A 79 -12.01 -2.39 8.12
N ALA A 80 -12.84 -2.33 7.09
CA ALA A 80 -12.55 -2.93 5.80
C ALA A 80 -11.44 -2.14 5.09
N PRO A 81 -10.53 -2.80 4.35
CA PRO A 81 -9.55 -2.11 3.53
C PRO A 81 -10.22 -1.36 2.40
N VAL A 82 -9.58 -0.29 1.92
CA VAL A 82 -9.90 0.35 0.65
C VAL A 82 -9.08 -0.35 -0.42
N LEU A 83 -9.75 -0.82 -1.47
CA LEU A 83 -9.14 -1.51 -2.60
C LEU A 83 -9.27 -0.64 -3.85
N ALA A 84 -8.17 -0.47 -4.57
CA ALA A 84 -8.14 0.23 -5.85
C ALA A 84 -7.14 -0.43 -6.79
N SER A 85 -7.23 -0.16 -8.09
CA SER A 85 -6.34 -0.77 -9.08
C SER A 85 -6.21 0.08 -10.34
N ALA A 86 -5.12 -0.08 -11.07
CA ALA A 86 -4.95 0.41 -12.43
C ALA A 86 -4.21 -0.60 -13.30
N THR A 87 -4.61 -0.70 -14.57
CA THR A 87 -3.89 -1.43 -15.62
C THR A 87 -3.39 -0.51 -16.73
N ASP A 88 -3.94 0.70 -16.79
CA ASP A 88 -3.69 1.66 -17.85
C ASP A 88 -2.71 2.71 -17.32
N GLY A 89 -1.43 2.50 -17.60
CA GLY A 89 -0.35 3.45 -17.34
C GLY A 89 0.14 4.13 -18.61
N GLU A 90 0.75 5.31 -18.47
CA GLU A 90 1.45 5.99 -19.56
C GLU A 90 2.82 6.46 -19.06
N ALA A 91 3.89 6.12 -19.78
CA ALA A 91 5.26 6.46 -19.38
C ALA A 91 5.60 5.95 -17.96
N GLY A 92 5.10 4.77 -17.59
CA GLY A 92 5.29 4.16 -16.27
C GLY A 92 4.51 4.83 -15.13
N LEU A 93 3.65 5.81 -15.42
CA LEU A 93 2.76 6.45 -14.44
C LEU A 93 1.37 5.80 -14.46
N TYR A 94 0.92 5.34 -13.29
CA TYR A 94 -0.39 4.75 -13.08
C TYR A 94 -1.18 5.61 -12.11
N GLN A 95 -2.31 6.16 -12.57
CA GLN A 95 -3.19 7.00 -11.75
C GLN A 95 -4.38 6.19 -11.24
N ILE A 96 -4.55 6.16 -9.93
CA ILE A 96 -5.49 5.28 -9.25
C ILE A 96 -6.41 6.14 -8.37
N PRO A 97 -7.70 6.25 -8.69
CA PRO A 97 -8.68 6.88 -7.80
C PRO A 97 -8.76 6.13 -6.47
N PHE A 98 -8.73 6.88 -5.38
CA PHE A 98 -8.70 6.34 -4.02
C PHE A 98 -9.56 7.19 -3.08
N GLU A 99 -9.96 6.64 -1.94
CA GLU A 99 -10.72 7.38 -0.92
C GLU A 99 -10.15 7.09 0.48
N TRP A 100 -9.70 8.14 1.17
CA TRP A 100 -9.37 8.07 2.58
C TRP A 100 -10.66 8.10 3.39
N THR A 101 -11.10 6.96 3.89
CA THR A 101 -12.43 6.87 4.53
C THR A 101 -12.46 7.36 5.97
N MET A 102 -11.31 7.63 6.58
CA MET A 102 -11.18 8.07 7.98
C MET A 102 -9.78 8.66 8.23
N SER A 103 -9.66 9.51 9.26
CA SER A 103 -8.41 10.10 9.71
C SER A 103 -7.58 9.15 10.57
N GLY A 104 -6.25 9.34 10.59
CA GLY A 104 -5.31 8.49 11.33
C GLY A 104 -4.31 7.81 10.39
N ASP A 105 -3.68 6.75 10.89
CA ASP A 105 -2.58 6.07 10.19
C ASP A 105 -3.08 4.97 9.26
N TRP A 106 -2.48 4.95 8.07
CA TRP A 106 -2.78 4.02 6.99
C TRP A 106 -1.51 3.32 6.52
N LEU A 107 -1.64 2.01 6.30
CA LEU A 107 -0.67 1.21 5.57
C LEU A 107 -1.21 0.98 4.16
N VAL A 108 -0.51 1.50 3.16
CA VAL A 108 -0.87 1.36 1.74
C VAL A 108 0.06 0.34 1.11
N ASP A 109 -0.47 -0.85 0.86
CA ASP A 109 0.24 -1.91 0.14
C ASP A 109 0.00 -1.75 -1.36
N VAL A 110 1.06 -1.43 -2.11
CA VAL A 110 1.05 -1.39 -3.58
C VAL A 110 1.62 -2.71 -4.08
N THR A 111 0.81 -3.46 -4.81
CA THR A 111 1.20 -4.73 -5.44
C THR A 111 1.24 -4.52 -6.95
N VAL A 112 2.39 -4.80 -7.54
CA VAL A 112 2.67 -4.66 -8.97
C VAL A 112 2.82 -6.06 -9.54
N THR A 113 2.03 -6.38 -10.55
CA THR A 113 2.21 -7.58 -11.39
C THR A 113 2.78 -7.14 -12.73
N LEU A 114 4.02 -7.55 -13.01
CA LEU A 114 4.71 -7.28 -14.26
C LEU A 114 4.19 -8.19 -15.39
N VAL A 115 4.49 -7.83 -16.63
CA VAL A 115 4.03 -8.56 -17.83
C VAL A 115 4.52 -10.01 -17.90
N ASP A 116 5.67 -10.31 -17.27
CA ASP A 116 6.23 -11.64 -17.16
C ASP A 116 5.60 -12.48 -16.02
N GLY A 117 4.67 -11.88 -15.27
CA GLY A 117 3.98 -12.48 -14.13
C GLY A 117 4.74 -12.32 -12.81
N GLU A 118 5.86 -11.60 -12.77
CA GLU A 118 6.54 -11.29 -11.52
C GLU A 118 5.68 -10.36 -10.66
N VAL A 119 5.52 -10.73 -9.38
CA VAL A 119 4.73 -9.98 -8.40
C VAL A 119 5.66 -9.32 -7.39
N VAL A 120 5.57 -7.99 -7.33
CA VAL A 120 6.36 -7.13 -6.44
C VAL A 120 5.41 -6.38 -5.51
N GLN A 121 5.77 -6.24 -4.25
CA GLN A 121 4.98 -5.46 -3.29
C GLN A 121 5.85 -4.49 -2.51
N GLU A 122 5.32 -3.28 -2.32
CA GLU A 122 5.89 -2.26 -1.47
C GLU A 122 4.81 -1.63 -0.58
N ARG A 123 5.20 -1.21 0.62
CA ARG A 123 4.30 -0.61 1.60
C ARG A 123 4.71 0.82 1.88
N PHE A 124 3.72 1.70 1.84
CA PHE A 124 3.83 3.10 2.20
C PHE A 124 2.99 3.41 3.44
N GLU A 125 3.42 4.38 4.24
CA GLU A 125 2.73 4.81 5.44
C GLU A 125 2.26 6.25 5.26
N TYR A 126 0.99 6.51 5.59
CA TYR A 126 0.38 7.84 5.53
C TYR A 126 -0.37 8.13 6.83
N THR A 127 -0.37 9.41 7.23
CA THR A 127 -1.22 9.92 8.31
C THR A 127 -2.20 10.93 7.72
N ILE A 128 -3.48 10.65 7.84
CA ILE A 128 -4.57 11.49 7.32
C ILE A 128 -5.07 12.38 8.46
N ALA A 129 -5.06 13.70 8.26
CA ALA A 129 -5.41 14.66 9.30
C ALA A 129 -6.86 14.48 9.78
N THR A 130 -7.09 14.71 11.07
CA THR A 130 -8.46 14.85 11.60
C THR A 130 -8.93 16.27 11.31
N SER A 131 -10.20 16.45 10.93
CA SER A 131 -10.77 17.76 10.57
C SER A 131 -10.68 18.84 11.67
N THR A 132 -10.26 18.48 12.89
CA THR A 132 -10.05 19.40 14.02
C THR A 132 -8.70 20.12 13.97
N GLU A 133 -7.66 19.55 13.33
CA GLU A 133 -6.31 20.17 13.32
C GLU A 133 -6.21 21.38 12.38
N LEU A 134 -7.19 21.58 11.49
CA LEU A 134 -7.27 22.76 10.62
C LEU A 134 -7.96 23.97 11.28
N TYR A 135 -8.36 23.87 12.56
CA TYR A 135 -9.11 24.90 13.29
C TYR A 135 -8.44 25.43 14.58
N GLU A 136 -7.21 25.03 14.91
CA GLU A 136 -6.47 25.58 16.07
C GLU A 136 -5.50 26.71 15.69
N GLY A 137 -5.84 27.47 14.65
CA GLY A 137 -5.04 28.57 14.13
C GLY A 137 -5.56 29.98 14.41
N ASP A 138 -6.56 30.21 15.28
CA ASP A 138 -6.99 31.58 15.65
C ASP A 138 -7.95 31.60 16.86
N VAL A 139 -7.45 31.34 18.08
CA VAL A 139 -8.21 31.67 19.32
C VAL A 139 -7.25 32.19 20.38
N ASN A 140 -6.65 33.36 20.13
CA ASN A 140 -5.99 34.14 21.18
C ASN A 140 -6.19 35.66 20.98
N ASP A 141 -7.34 36.08 20.46
CA ASP A 141 -7.79 37.47 20.56
C ASP A 141 -9.26 37.51 21.01
N VAL A 142 -9.47 37.27 22.30
CA VAL A 142 -10.64 37.80 23.01
C VAL A 142 -10.12 38.38 24.31
N THR A 143 -9.51 39.56 24.24
CA THR A 143 -9.46 40.45 25.40
C THR A 143 -10.89 40.90 25.70
N PRO A 144 -11.45 40.62 26.89
CA PRO A 144 -12.68 41.28 27.29
C PRO A 144 -12.30 42.72 27.66
N GLU A 145 -12.56 43.68 26.77
CA GLU A 145 -12.57 45.08 27.17
C GLU A 145 -13.73 45.27 28.15
N SER A 146 -13.37 45.35 29.42
CA SER A 146 -14.25 45.70 30.52
C SER A 146 -14.88 47.07 30.26
N GLU A 147 -16.21 47.11 30.28
CA GLU A 147 -17.00 48.32 30.45
C GLU A 147 -16.50 49.08 31.68
N SER A 148 -15.97 50.29 31.48
CA SER A 148 -15.84 51.30 32.54
C SER A 148 -16.73 52.48 32.19
N ASN A 149 -17.91 52.47 32.80
CA ASN A 149 -18.91 53.51 32.71
C ASN A 149 -18.80 54.35 33.99
N GLU A 150 -18.08 55.48 33.93
CA GLU A 150 -18.14 56.59 34.90
C GLU A 150 -17.90 57.93 34.20
#